data_AF-A0A346AZ10-F1
#
_entry.id   AF-A0A346AZ10-F1
#
_cell.length_a   1.000
_cell.length_b   1.000
_cell.length_c   1.000
_cell.angle_alpha   90.00
_cell.angle_beta   90.00
_cell.angle_gamma   90.00
#
_symmetry.space_group_name_H-M   'P 1'
#
loop_
_entity.id
_entity.type
_entity.pdbx_description
1 polymer ?
#
loop_
_entity_poly.entity_id
_entity_poly.type
_entity_poly.pdbx_seq_one_letter_code
_entity_poly.pdbx_strand_id
1 'polypeptide(L)' 'MKCLLTVIPFIWIIAALPFVNTFHPQIAGLPFLAFWIQAGVIVTVACIHTLWVLDKKDRMRSKKEM' A
#
# COMPACT_ATOMS: atom_id res chain seq x y z
N MET A 1 -13.80 8.14 1.21
CA MET A 1 -12.73 7.61 0.33
C MET A 1 -11.34 7.68 0.97
N LYS A 2 -10.98 8.76 1.66
CA LYS A 2 -9.66 8.95 2.32
C LYS A 2 -9.29 7.82 3.31
N CYS A 3 -10.24 7.33 4.11
CA CYS A 3 -9.99 6.24 5.06
C CYS A 3 -9.73 4.87 4.39
N LEU A 4 -10.21 4.66 3.16
CA LEU A 4 -10.04 3.38 2.48
C LEU A 4 -8.56 3.13 2.12
N LEU A 5 -7.82 4.18 1.75
CA LEU A 5 -6.39 4.10 1.44
C LEU A 5 -5.55 3.78 2.69
N THR A 6 -6.00 4.20 3.87
CA THR A 6 -5.28 3.95 5.12
C THR A 6 -5.36 2.48 5.55
N VAL A 7 -6.44 1.77 5.19
CA VAL A 7 -6.66 0.37 5.60
C VAL A 7 -5.88 -0.63 4.74
N ILE A 8 -5.56 -0.27 3.50
CA ILE A 8 -4.82 -1.10 2.53
C ILE A 8 -3.51 -1.67 3.10
N PRO A 9 -2.59 -0.86 3.68
CA PRO A 9 -1.32 -1.39 4.20
C PRO A 9 -1.52 -2.36 5.38
N PHE A 10 -2.57 -2.18 6.19
CA PHE A 10 -2.86 -3.11 7.30
C PHE A 10 -3.35 -4.47 6.80
N ILE A 11 -4.29 -4.46 5.84
CA ILE A 11 -4.77 -5.70 5.22
C ILE A 11 -3.62 -6.42 4.51
N TRP A 12 -2.73 -5.67 3.84
CA TRP A 12 -1.57 -6.22 3.15
C TRP A 12 -0.64 -7.02 4.09
N ILE A 13 -0.38 -6.50 5.30
CA ILE A 13 0.45 -7.20 6.30
C ILE A 13 -0.29 -8.41 6.87
N ILE A 14 -1.57 -8.29 7.19
CA ILE A 14 -2.38 -9.40 7.74
C ILE A 14 -2.47 -10.55 6.74
N ALA A 15 -2.55 -10.26 5.44
CA ALA A 15 -2.57 -11.28 4.38
C ALA A 15 -1.28 -12.13 4.33
N ALA A 16 -0.17 -11.69 4.93
CA ALA A 16 1.07 -12.47 5.03
C ALA A 16 1.02 -13.52 6.15
N LEU A 17 0.16 -13.35 7.17
CA LEU A 17 0.10 -14.20 8.36
C LEU A 17 -0.06 -15.71 8.09
N PRO A 18 -0.91 -16.18 7.16
CA PRO A 18 -1.01 -17.61 6.88
C PRO A 18 0.25 -18.19 6.23
N PHE A 19 1.06 -17.36 5.57
CA PHE A 19 2.22 -17.81 4.79
C PHE A 19 3.53 -17.74 5.57
N VAL A 20 3.63 -16.89 6.61
CA VAL A 20 4.85 -16.82 7.45
C VAL A 20 5.10 -18.06 8.28
N ASN A 21 4.07 -18.87 8.57
CA ASN A 21 4.22 -20.12 9.33
C ASN A 21 4.65 -21.32 8.45
N THR A 22 4.95 -21.10 7.17
CA THR A 22 5.41 -22.14 6.25
C THR A 22 6.83 -21.82 5.78
N PHE A 23 7.79 -22.73 6.00
CA PHE A 23 9.22 -22.50 5.76
C PHE A 23 9.66 -22.49 4.27
N HIS A 24 8.76 -22.78 3.33
CA HIS A 24 9.11 -23.06 1.92
C HIS A 24 8.61 -22.10 0.82
N PRO A 25 7.70 -21.13 1.02
CA PRO A 25 7.30 -20.29 -0.10
C PRO A 25 8.45 -19.37 -0.47
N GLN A 26 9.02 -19.60 -1.65
CA GLN A 26 10.07 -18.80 -2.24
C GLN A 26 9.54 -18.25 -3.56
N ILE A 27 9.55 -16.92 -3.72
CA ILE A 27 9.08 -16.24 -4.92
C ILE A 27 10.30 -15.66 -5.62
N ALA A 28 10.51 -16.03 -6.88
CA ALA A 28 11.63 -15.52 -7.70
C ALA A 28 13.03 -15.70 -7.05
N GLY A 29 13.19 -16.76 -6.23
CA GLY A 29 14.44 -17.01 -5.50
C GLY A 29 14.57 -16.26 -4.16
N LEU A 30 13.61 -15.40 -3.82
CA LEU A 30 13.56 -14.68 -2.53
C LEU A 30 12.60 -15.36 -1.55
N PRO A 31 12.90 -15.37 -0.24
CA PRO A 31 11.93 -15.78 0.78
C PRO A 31 10.62 -14.99 0.60
N PHE A 32 9.47 -15.67 0.66
CA PHE A 32 8.15 -15.04 0.51
C PHE A 32 8.01 -13.78 1.35
N LEU A 33 8.44 -13.83 2.62
CA LEU A 33 8.36 -12.70 3.52
C LEU A 33 9.14 -11.48 3.01
N ALA A 34 10.34 -11.69 2.46
CA ALA A 34 11.16 -10.61 1.90
C ALA A 34 10.49 -9.99 0.66
N PHE A 35 9.98 -10.82 -0.25
CA PHE A 35 9.21 -10.35 -1.41
C PHE A 35 7.96 -9.57 -0.97
N TRP A 36 7.24 -10.08 0.02
CA TRP A 36 5.98 -9.52 0.50
C TRP A 36 6.15 -8.14 1.16
N ILE A 37 7.18 -8.00 2.00
CA ILE A 37 7.57 -6.71 2.60
C ILE A 37 7.95 -5.73 1.49
N GLN A 38 8.76 -6.15 0.51
CA GLN A 38 9.17 -5.28 -0.59
C GLN A 38 7.98 -4.82 -1.45
N ALA A 39 7.01 -5.71 -1.71
CA ALA A 39 5.77 -5.35 -2.39
C ALA A 39 4.92 -4.37 -1.55
N GLY A 40 4.90 -4.53 -0.22
CA GLY A 40 4.23 -3.60 0.70
C GLY A 40 4.79 -2.17 0.63
N VAL A 41 6.11 -2.01 0.43
CA VAL A 41 6.73 -0.70 0.21
C VAL A 41 6.16 -0.04 -1.06
N ILE A 42 6.06 -0.78 -2.16
CA ILE A 42 5.50 -0.29 -3.43
C ILE A 42 4.04 0.14 -3.26
N VAL A 43 3.24 -0.68 -2.57
CA VAL A 43 1.83 -0.38 -2.27
C VAL A 43 1.70 0.90 -1.43
N THR A 44 2.59 1.09 -0.46
CA THR A 44 2.60 2.28 0.42
C THR A 44 2.93 3.55 -0.37
N VAL A 45 3.97 3.50 -1.21
CA VAL A 45 4.33 4.62 -2.10
C VAL A 45 3.18 4.97 -3.03
N ALA A 46 2.53 3.95 -3.62
CA ALA A 46 1.36 4.15 -4.47
C ALA A 46 0.22 4.83 -3.70
N CYS A 47 -0.10 4.38 -2.47
CA CYS A 47 -1.13 5.01 -1.65
C CYS A 47 -0.82 6.48 -1.35
N ILE A 48 0.41 6.81 -0.94
CA ILE A 48 0.81 8.20 -0.65
C ILE A 48 0.73 9.05 -1.92
N HIS A 49 1.20 8.52 -3.06
CA HIS A 49 1.12 9.21 -4.33
C HIS A 49 -0.33 9.48 -4.74
N THR A 50 -1.22 8.50 -4.62
CA THR A 50 -2.65 8.68 -4.90
C THR A 50 -3.29 9.70 -3.96
N LEU A 51 -2.95 9.67 -2.66
CA LEU A 51 -3.39 10.68 -1.70
C LEU A 51 -2.92 12.09 -2.09
N TRP A 52 -1.67 12.23 -2.51
CA TRP A 52 -1.12 13.52 -2.94
C TRP A 52 -1.83 14.07 -4.19
N VAL A 53 -2.12 13.22 -5.17
CA VAL A 53 -2.87 13.60 -6.38
C VAL A 53 -4.30 14.01 -6.04
N LEU A 54 -4.98 13.26 -5.16
CA LEU A 54 -6.33 13.59 -4.68
C LEU A 54 -6.35 14.91 -3.90
N ASP A 55 -5.42 15.11 -2.98
CA ASP A 55 -5.32 16.33 -2.16
C ASP A 55 -5.02 17.56 -3.04
N LYS A 56 -4.10 17.42 -4.00
CA LYS A 56 -3.83 18.47 -4.99
C LYS A 56 -5.08 18.85 -5.78
N LYS A 57 -5.91 17.87 -6.18
CA LYS A 57 -7.16 18.12 -6.91
C LYS A 57 -8.21 18.83 -6.04
N ASP A 58 -8.34 18.44 -4.77
CA ASP A 58 -9.22 19.12 -3.80
C ASP A 58 -8.77 20.58 -3.60
N ARG A 59 -7.47 20.83 -3.41
CA ARG A 59 -6.93 22.21 -3.26
C ARG A 59 -7.13 23.08 -4.51
N MET A 60 -6.94 22.52 -5.70
CA MET A 60 -7.15 23.25 -6.96
C MET A 60 -8.63 23.59 -7.20
N ARG A 61 -9.56 22.76 -6.72
CA ARG A 61 -10.99 23.03 -6.80
C ARG A 61 -11.40 24.18 -5.87
N SER A 62 -10.91 24.18 -4.63
CA SER A 62 -11.19 25.26 -3.67
C SER A 62 -10.66 26.62 -4.14
N LYS A 63 -9.48 26.67 -4.80
CA LYS A 63 -8.93 27.92 -5.36
C LYS A 63 -9.70 28.47 -6.57
N LYS A 64 -10.52 27.65 -7.24
CA LYS A 64 -11.31 28.06 -8.42
C LYS A 64 -12.65 28.71 -8.02
N GLU A 65 -13.10 28.49 -6.79
CA GLU A 65 -14.37 28.99 -6.25
C GLU A 65 -14.20 30.28 -5.42
N MET A 66 -12.96 30.74 -5.18
CA MET A 66 -12.60 32.06 -4.64
C MET A 66 -12.12 32.98 -5.77
#